data_AF-I3CRY4-F1
#
_entry.id   AF-I3CRY4-F1
#
_cell.length_a   1.000
_cell.length_b   1.000
_cell.length_c   1.000
_cell.angle_alpha   90.00
_cell.angle_beta   90.00
_cell.angle_gamma   90.00
#
_symmetry.space_group_name_H-M   'P 1'
#
loop_
_entity.id
_entity.type
_entity.pdbx_description
1 polymer ?
#
loop_
_entity_poly.entity_id
_entity_poly.type
_entity_poly.pdbx_seq_one_letter_code
_entity_poly.pdbx_strand_id
1 'polypeptide(L)'
;MGASRISYRTVHRTLLEQYGEKIDPAGKLNEAELFRRTARIASEAWKKYRLTDSEDLVQFVRFYLLVNPGFDRFPQVQEILKDTKGKSGDFGREMKNLPEAAVDQIKTFSVSGKEQQP
;
A
#
# COMPACT_ATOMS: atom_id res chain seq x y z
N MET A 1 -11.91 7.95 23.24
CA MET A 1 -11.11 8.51 22.13
C MET A 1 -11.76 8.09 20.83
N GLY A 2 -12.19 9.05 20.00
CA GLY A 2 -12.97 8.78 18.80
C GLY A 2 -12.14 8.05 17.75
N ALA A 3 -12.70 7.00 17.14
CA ALA A 3 -12.08 6.33 16.02
C ALA A 3 -11.78 7.36 14.93
N SER A 4 -10.49 7.64 14.67
CA SER A 4 -10.06 8.41 13.50
C SER A 4 -10.61 7.69 12.28
N ARG A 5 -11.67 8.25 11.68
CA ARG A 5 -12.31 7.67 10.50
C ARG A 5 -11.26 7.67 9.39
N ILE A 6 -10.97 6.49 8.82
CA ILE A 6 -10.07 6.38 7.67
C ILE A 6 -10.58 7.30 6.57
N SER A 7 -9.79 8.31 6.22
CA SER A 7 -10.13 9.23 5.14
C SER A 7 -9.60 8.68 3.81
N TYR A 8 -10.37 7.78 3.18
CA TYR A 8 -10.01 7.22 1.87
C TYR A 8 -9.81 8.29 0.79
N ARG A 9 -10.49 9.44 0.90
CA ARG A 9 -10.27 10.61 0.03
C ARG A 9 -8.86 11.18 0.22
N THR A 10 -8.39 11.30 1.46
CA THR A 10 -7.03 11.79 1.73
C THR A 10 -6.00 10.81 1.21
N VAL A 11 -6.17 9.51 1.49
CA VAL A 11 -5.29 8.45 0.97
C VAL A 11 -5.23 8.51 -0.55
N HIS A 12 -6.37 8.60 -1.23
CA HIS A 12 -6.42 8.66 -2.69
C HIS A 12 -5.75 9.91 -3.25
N ARG A 13 -6.07 11.10 -2.69
CA ARG A 13 -5.47 12.36 -3.14
C ARG A 13 -3.94 12.33 -2.98
N THR A 14 -3.44 11.98 -1.80
CA THR A 14 -2.01 11.91 -1.53
C THR A 14 -1.30 10.87 -2.39
N LEU A 15 -1.95 9.73 -2.66
CA LEU A 15 -1.41 8.70 -3.54
C LEU A 15 -1.25 9.22 -4.98
N LEU A 16 -2.24 9.94 -5.52
CA LEU A 16 -2.16 10.52 -6.86
C LEU A 16 -1.17 11.69 -6.94
N GLU A 17 -1.11 12.54 -5.92
CA GLU A 17 -0.13 13.63 -5.84
C GLU A 17 1.33 13.11 -5.88
N GLN A 18 1.61 11.98 -5.23
CA GLN A 18 2.97 11.42 -5.15
C GLN A 18 3.31 10.45 -6.29
N TYR A 19 2.32 9.69 -6.78
CA TYR A 19 2.54 8.54 -7.65
C TYR A 19 1.57 8.44 -8.84
N GLY A 20 0.74 9.45 -9.08
CA GLY A 20 -0.31 9.43 -10.10
C GLY A 20 0.19 9.01 -11.49
N GLU A 21 1.30 9.60 -11.95
CA GLU A 21 1.92 9.26 -13.24
C GLU A 21 2.35 7.79 -13.36
N LYS A 22 2.67 7.13 -12.24
CA LYS A 22 3.07 5.72 -12.23
C LYS A 22 1.86 4.78 -12.13
N ILE A 23 0.79 5.23 -11.48
CA ILE A 23 -0.43 4.43 -11.26
C ILE A 23 -1.30 4.39 -12.52
N ASP A 24 -1.39 5.51 -13.24
CA ASP A 24 -2.12 5.59 -14.51
C ASP A 24 -1.33 6.45 -15.52
N PRO A 25 -0.22 5.92 -16.09
CA PRO A 25 0.64 6.66 -17.01
C PRO A 25 -0.07 7.10 -18.29
N ALA A 26 -1.21 6.50 -18.63
CA ALA A 26 -1.95 6.81 -19.84
C ALA A 26 -3.25 7.59 -19.58
N GLY A 27 -3.58 7.91 -18.32
CA GLY A 27 -4.82 8.58 -17.95
C GLY A 27 -6.07 7.81 -18.40
N LYS A 28 -5.97 6.48 -18.50
CA LYS A 28 -7.02 5.64 -19.10
C LYS A 28 -8.08 5.24 -18.09
N LEU A 29 -7.79 5.32 -16.79
CA LEU A 29 -8.74 4.96 -15.75
C LEU A 29 -9.53 6.20 -15.33
N ASN A 30 -10.85 6.02 -15.19
CA ASN A 30 -11.71 7.06 -14.64
C ASN A 30 -11.34 7.28 -13.16
N GLU A 31 -11.28 8.53 -12.69
CA GLU A 31 -10.95 8.91 -11.30
C GLU A 31 -11.78 8.11 -10.28
N ALA A 32 -13.07 7.90 -10.56
CA ALA A 32 -13.95 7.11 -9.69
C ALA A 32 -13.52 5.64 -9.56
N GLU A 33 -12.93 5.06 -10.60
CA GLU A 33 -12.40 3.70 -10.59
C GLU A 33 -11.10 3.61 -9.78
N LEU A 34 -10.18 4.56 -9.99
CA LEU A 34 -8.95 4.68 -9.20
C LEU A 34 -9.26 4.88 -7.71
N PHE A 35 -10.25 5.71 -7.39
CA PHE A 35 -10.71 5.91 -6.02
C PHE A 35 -11.24 4.61 -5.41
N ARG A 36 -12.13 3.89 -6.11
CA ARG A 36 -12.67 2.61 -5.63
C ARG A 36 -11.57 1.57 -5.40
N ARG A 37 -10.60 1.47 -6.33
CA ARG A 37 -9.46 0.56 -6.19
C ARG A 37 -8.60 0.93 -4.98
N THR A 38 -8.30 2.21 -4.80
CA THR A 38 -7.57 2.72 -3.62
C THR A 38 -8.29 2.38 -2.32
N ALA A 39 -9.59 2.69 -2.24
CA ALA A 39 -10.39 2.45 -1.04
C ALA A 39 -10.48 0.95 -0.69
N ARG A 40 -10.63 0.07 -1.70
CA ARG A 40 -10.64 -1.37 -1.52
C ARG A 40 -9.33 -1.85 -0.87
N ILE A 41 -8.18 -1.52 -1.46
CA ILE A 41 -6.86 -1.95 -0.98
C ILE A 41 -6.57 -1.38 0.40
N ALA A 42 -6.86 -0.09 0.64
CA ALA A 42 -6.72 0.51 1.95
C ALA A 42 -7.61 -0.18 3.01
N SER A 43 -8.82 -0.63 2.63
CA SER A 43 -9.68 -1.39 3.55
C SER A 43 -9.09 -2.77 3.88
N GLU A 44 -8.37 -3.41 2.95
CA GLU A 44 -7.69 -4.68 3.19
C GLU A 44 -6.55 -4.50 4.19
N ALA A 45 -5.79 -3.42 4.07
CA ALA A 45 -4.75 -3.03 5.03
C ALA A 45 -5.31 -2.86 6.45
N TRP A 46 -6.46 -2.20 6.60
CA TRP A 46 -7.14 -2.07 7.88
C TRP A 46 -7.63 -3.42 8.42
N LYS A 47 -8.21 -4.28 7.57
CA LYS A 47 -8.72 -5.60 7.98
C LYS A 47 -7.59 -6.53 8.46
N LYS A 48 -6.48 -6.56 7.73
CA LYS A 48 -5.34 -7.45 8.01
C LYS A 48 -4.44 -6.93 9.15
N TYR A 49 -4.10 -5.64 9.10
CA TYR A 49 -3.01 -5.07 9.89
C TYR A 49 -3.43 -3.92 10.81
N ARG A 50 -4.71 -3.51 10.75
CA ARG A 50 -5.25 -2.37 11.52
C ARG A 50 -4.57 -1.03 11.22
N LEU A 51 -3.98 -0.88 10.04
CA LEU A 51 -3.48 0.42 9.56
C LEU A 51 -4.65 1.40 9.44
N THR A 52 -4.46 2.60 9.98
CA THR A 52 -5.48 3.67 10.00
C THR A 52 -4.91 5.04 9.67
N ASP A 53 -3.59 5.20 9.79
CA ASP A 53 -2.89 6.42 9.40
C ASP A 53 -2.87 6.58 7.87
N SER A 54 -2.93 7.82 7.40
CA SER A 54 -2.96 8.10 5.97
C SER A 54 -1.65 7.75 5.26
N GLU A 55 -0.48 8.00 5.88
CA GLU A 55 0.82 7.65 5.28
C GLU A 55 1.01 6.14 5.22
N ASP A 56 0.58 5.42 6.28
CA ASP A 56 0.56 3.95 6.30
C ASP A 56 -0.27 3.40 5.13
N LEU A 57 -1.49 3.90 4.97
CA LEU A 57 -2.41 3.44 3.92
C LEU A 57 -1.94 3.83 2.52
N VAL A 58 -1.35 5.03 2.34
CA VAL A 58 -0.77 5.45 1.06
C VAL A 58 0.35 4.50 0.65
N GLN A 59 1.30 4.19 1.54
CA GLN A 59 2.40 3.30 1.20
C GLN A 59 1.95 1.87 0.99
N PHE A 60 0.96 1.39 1.76
CA PHE A 60 0.38 0.07 1.52
C PHE A 60 -0.23 -0.02 0.11
N VAL A 61 -1.04 0.96 -0.29
CA VAL A 61 -1.67 0.98 -1.62
C VAL A 61 -0.62 1.12 -2.73
N ARG A 62 0.39 1.97 -2.54
CA ARG A 62 1.50 2.14 -3.49
C ARG A 62 2.20 0.81 -3.76
N PHE A 63 2.63 0.09 -2.72
CA PHE A 63 3.34 -1.18 -2.89
C PHE A 63 2.45 -2.25 -3.54
N TYR A 64 1.18 -2.30 -3.17
CA TYR A 64 0.22 -3.22 -3.80
C TYR A 64 0.06 -2.96 -5.30
N LEU A 65 -0.07 -1.69 -5.70
CA LEU A 65 -0.35 -1.30 -7.09
C LEU A 65 0.89 -1.31 -7.99
N LEU A 66 2.03 -0.84 -7.49
CA LEU A 66 3.20 -0.52 -8.31
C LEU A 66 4.37 -1.50 -8.15
N VAL A 67 4.40 -2.25 -7.04
CA VAL A 67 5.53 -3.13 -6.72
C VAL A 67 5.12 -4.57 -6.86
N ASN A 68 4.25 -5.06 -5.98
CA ASN A 68 3.80 -6.45 -5.98
C ASN A 68 2.55 -6.59 -5.11
N PRO A 69 1.41 -7.12 -5.59
CA PRO A 69 0.22 -7.34 -4.76
C PRO A 69 0.45 -8.27 -3.55
N GLY A 70 1.47 -9.14 -3.61
CA GLY A 70 1.91 -10.03 -2.53
C GLY A 70 3.08 -9.49 -1.70
N PHE A 71 3.43 -8.20 -1.83
CA PHE A 71 4.55 -7.59 -1.09
C PHE A 71 4.45 -7.78 0.43
N ASP A 72 3.22 -7.81 0.95
CA ASP A 72 2.94 -7.96 2.37
C ASP A 72 3.42 -9.30 2.94
N ARG A 73 3.76 -10.28 2.09
CA ARG A 73 4.33 -11.58 2.47
C ARG A 73 5.86 -11.63 2.43
N PHE A 74 6.52 -10.59 1.93
CA PHE A 74 7.98 -10.53 1.89
C PHE A 74 8.54 -10.43 3.31
N PRO A 75 9.60 -11.18 3.69
CA PRO A 75 10.09 -11.24 5.08
C PRO A 75 10.37 -9.87 5.71
N GLN A 76 11.07 -8.99 4.99
CA GLN A 76 11.38 -7.65 5.49
C GLN A 76 10.11 -6.80 5.71
N VAL A 77 9.09 -6.97 4.87
CA VAL A 77 7.81 -6.25 5.03
C VAL A 77 7.03 -6.81 6.22
N GLN A 78 7.07 -8.12 6.45
CA GLN A 78 6.48 -8.76 7.63
C GLN A 78 7.15 -8.28 8.94
N GLU A 79 8.47 -8.12 8.94
CA GLU A 79 9.21 -7.53 10.06
C GLU A 79 8.76 -6.09 10.32
N ILE A 80 8.70 -5.24 9.28
CA ILE A 80 8.20 -3.86 9.42
C ILE A 80 6.77 -3.85 9.96
N LEU A 81 5.85 -4.66 9.42
CA LEU A 81 4.47 -4.74 9.88
C LEU A 81 4.37 -5.15 11.37
N LYS A 82 5.25 -6.04 11.82
CA LYS A 82 5.32 -6.47 13.22
C LYS A 82 5.84 -5.36 14.12
N ASP A 83 6.94 -4.71 13.73
CA ASP A 83 7.63 -3.72 14.55
C ASP A 83 6.89 -2.39 14.65
N THR A 84 6.09 -2.07 13.64
CA THR A 84 5.25 -0.86 13.56
C THR A 84 3.82 -1.08 14.06
N LYS A 85 3.47 -2.31 14.48
CA LYS A 85 2.13 -2.63 14.96
C LYS A 85 1.72 -1.74 16.13
N GLY A 86 0.62 -1.01 15.96
CA GLY A 86 0.09 -0.09 16.97
C GLY A 86 0.78 1.27 17.01
N LYS A 87 1.75 1.52 16.12
CA LYS A 87 2.45 2.80 15.96
C LYS A 87 2.00 3.46 14.66
N SER A 88 0.98 4.32 14.75
CA SER A 88 0.41 5.02 13.60
C SER A 88 1.47 5.80 12.82
N GLY A 89 1.55 5.57 11.51
CA GLY A 89 2.47 6.28 10.59
C GLY A 89 3.87 5.66 10.47
N ASP A 90 4.27 4.79 11.41
CA ASP A 90 5.59 4.17 11.36
C ASP A 90 5.72 3.20 10.18
N PHE A 91 4.67 2.42 9.85
CA PHE A 91 4.71 1.51 8.70
C PHE A 91 4.97 2.28 7.40
N GLY A 92 4.24 3.38 7.19
CA GLY A 92 4.38 4.24 6.03
C GLY A 92 5.79 4.83 5.94
N ARG A 93 6.33 5.33 7.06
CA ARG A 93 7.70 5.86 7.11
C ARG A 93 8.74 4.80 6.75
N GLU A 94 8.69 3.61 7.35
CA GLU A 94 9.65 2.55 7.08
C GLU A 94 9.57 2.06 5.62
N MET A 95 8.36 1.82 5.11
CA MET A 95 8.17 1.38 3.71
C MET A 95 8.64 2.42 2.69
N LYS A 96 8.48 3.72 3.00
CA LYS A 96 8.96 4.82 2.14
C LYS A 96 10.48 4.90 2.10
N ASN A 97 11.15 4.51 3.19
CA ASN A 97 12.61 4.53 3.33
C ASN A 97 13.31 3.24 2.88
N LEU A 98 12.56 2.26 2.36
CA LEU A 98 13.15 1.04 1.83
C LEU A 98 14.17 1.36 0.71
N PRO A 99 15.38 0.78 0.76
CA PRO A 99 16.34 0.90 -0.33
C PRO A 99 15.76 0.38 -1.65
N GLU A 100 16.17 0.98 -2.77
CA GLU A 100 15.71 0.56 -4.11
C GLU A 100 15.96 -0.93 -4.37
N ALA A 101 17.12 -1.44 -3.95
CA ALA A 101 17.46 -2.86 -4.05
C ALA A 101 16.49 -3.78 -3.27
N ALA A 102 15.89 -3.31 -2.17
CA ALA A 102 14.86 -4.05 -1.45
C ALA A 102 13.52 -4.02 -2.20
N VAL A 103 13.16 -2.87 -2.78
CA VAL A 103 11.96 -2.73 -3.61
C VAL A 103 12.02 -3.64 -4.84
N ASP A 104 13.19 -3.77 -5.48
CA ASP A 104 13.39 -4.67 -6.62
C ASP A 104 13.27 -6.15 -6.25
N GLN A 105 13.77 -6.54 -5.07
CA GLN A 105 13.57 -7.89 -4.54
C GLN A 105 12.09 -8.17 -4.27
N ILE A 106 11.36 -7.22 -3.67
CA ILE A 106 9.92 -7.35 -3.44
C ILE A 106 9.15 -7.46 -4.77
N LYS A 107 9.56 -6.71 -5.80
CA LYS A 107 8.93 -6.74 -7.13
C LYS A 107 9.02 -8.12 -7.78
N THR A 108 10.14 -8.81 -7.60
CA THR A 108 10.39 -10.15 -8.18
C THR A 108 9.95 -11.29 -7.26
N PHE A 109 9.65 -11.00 -6.00
CA PHE A 109 9.20 -11.98 -5.03
C PHE A 109 7.90 -12.66 -5.46
N SER A 110 7.93 -13.99 -5.51
CA SER A 110 6.74 -14.80 -5.75
C SER A 110 6.55 -15.75 -4.58
N VAL A 111 5.36 -15.75 -4.00
CA VAL A 111 5.00 -16.78 -3.03
C VAL A 111 4.70 -18.05 -3.81
N SER A 112 5.60 -19.02 -3.75
CA SER A 112 5.41 -20.32 -4.41
C SER A 112 4.19 -21.00 -3.80
N GLY A 113 3.06 -20.92 -4.51
CA GLY A 113 1.76 -21.41 -4.04
C GLY A 113 0.59 -20.55 -4.53
N LYS A 114 0.28 -20.69 -5.83
CA LYS A 114 -0.95 -20.27 -6.53
C LYS A 114 -1.49 -18.86 -6.24
N GLU A 115 -1.28 -17.96 -7.19
CA GLU A 115 -2.36 -17.38 -8.01
C GLU A 115 -1.70 -16.44 -9.03
N GLN A 116 -1.19 -17.02 -10.12
CA GLN A 116 -1.33 -16.33 -11.40
C GLN A 116 -2.81 -16.46 -11.77
N GLN A 117 -3.55 -15.37 -11.80
CA GLN A 117 -4.52 -15.08 -12.88
C GLN A 117 -5.41 -13.88 -12.54
N PRO A 118 -6.02 -13.23 -13.56
CA PRO A 118 -5.73 -13.26 -14.99
C PRO A 118 -5.07 -11.97 -15.52
#